data_AF-A0A536A7H8-F1
#
_entry.id   AF-A0A536A7H8-F1
#
_cell.length_a   1.000
_cell.length_b   1.000
_cell.length_c   1.000
_cell.angle_alpha   90.00
_cell.angle_beta   90.00
_cell.angle_gamma   90.00
#
_symmetry.space_group_name_H-M   'P 1'
#
loop_
_entity.id
_entity.type
_entity.pdbx_description
1 polymer ?
#
loop_
_entity_poly.entity_id
_entity_poly.type
_entity_poly.pdbx_seq_one_letter_code
_entity_poly.pdbx_strand_id
1 'polypeptide(L)' 'MFERLADNDFAYLTTTGRRTGKEHTIEIWFSLHDGRVYVLSGGGQRADWVQNLKMAPRVRIRIGTRTVSATARVVRAGTK' A
#
# COMPACT_ATOMS: atom_id res chain seq x y z
N MET A 1 7.28 -18.88 1.86
CA MET A 1 7.89 -17.70 2.53
C MET A 1 6.93 -16.52 2.76
N PHE A 2 5.79 -16.41 2.04
CA PHE A 2 4.75 -15.40 2.27
C PHE A 2 3.53 -15.91 3.07
N GLU A 3 3.40 -17.22 3.29
CA GLU A 3 2.24 -17.81 3.99
C GLU A 3 2.04 -17.27 5.41
N ARG A 4 3.12 -16.99 6.18
CA ARG A 4 3.04 -16.39 7.52
C ARG A 4 2.63 -14.91 7.55
N LEU A 5 2.58 -14.22 6.41
CA LEU A 5 2.13 -12.83 6.36
C LEU A 5 0.61 -12.73 6.23
N ALA A 6 -0.05 -13.77 5.71
CA ALA A 6 -1.50 -13.83 5.59
C ALA A 6 -2.23 -13.91 6.94
N ASP A 7 -1.53 -14.30 8.01
CA ASP A 7 -2.07 -14.31 9.38
C ASP A 7 -2.20 -12.90 10.00
N ASN A 8 -1.73 -11.86 9.30
CA ASN A 8 -1.86 -10.48 9.77
C ASN A 8 -3.08 -9.83 9.12
N ASP A 9 -3.94 -9.23 9.94
CA ASP A 9 -5.16 -8.57 9.46
C ASP A 9 -4.88 -7.25 8.73
N PHE A 10 -3.73 -6.61 8.98
CA PHE A 10 -3.39 -5.30 8.46
C PHE A 10 -1.91 -5.14 8.09
N ALA A 11 -1.67 -4.14 7.24
CA ALA A 11 -0.37 -3.66 6.83
C ALA A 11 -0.24 -2.18 7.17
N TYR A 12 1.00 -1.72 7.31
CA TYR A 12 1.32 -0.30 7.30
C TYR A 12 1.86 0.11 5.93
N LEU A 13 1.19 1.05 5.28
CA LEU A 13 1.60 1.62 4.00
C LEU A 13 2.19 3.01 4.24
N THR A 14 3.47 3.18 3.92
CA THR A 14 4.16 4.47 3.93
C THR A 14 4.28 5.01 2.50
N THR A 15 3.76 6.23 2.30
CA THR A 15 3.86 7.02 1.07
C THR A 15 4.63 8.30 1.32
N THR A 16 5.08 8.98 0.26
CA THR A 16 5.65 10.33 0.36
C THR A 16 4.55 11.37 0.17
N GLY A 17 4.34 12.25 1.15
CA GLY A 17 3.35 13.32 1.10
C GLY A 17 3.62 14.27 -0.07
N ARG A 18 2.71 14.32 -1.05
CA ARG A 18 2.90 15.09 -2.30
C ARG A 18 3.09 16.59 -2.11
N ARG A 19 2.66 17.14 -0.98
CA ARG A 19 2.77 18.58 -0.64
C ARG A 19 3.97 18.88 0.25
N THR A 20 4.41 17.92 1.05
CA THR A 20 5.37 18.15 2.13
C THR A 20 6.69 17.43 1.94
N GLY A 21 6.74 16.42 1.07
CA GLY A 21 7.87 15.49 0.93
C GLY A 21 8.08 14.56 2.13
N LYS A 22 7.30 14.70 3.20
CA LYS A 22 7.43 13.89 4.43
C LYS A 22 6.75 12.54 4.28
N GLU A 23 7.20 11.57 5.06
CA GLU A 23 6.54 10.26 5.11
C GLU A 23 5.12 10.37 5.68
N HIS A 24 4.19 9.65 5.04
CA HIS A 24 2.80 9.52 5.45
C HIS A 24 2.48 8.03 5.56
N THR A 25 2.20 7.56 6.77
CA THR A 25 1.91 6.14 7.04
C THR A 25 0.46 5.96 7.46
N ILE A 26 -0.21 4.97 6.85
CA ILE A 26 -1.54 4.52 7.25
C ILE A 26 -1.51 3.05 7.65
N GLU A 27 -2.48 2.64 8.47
CA GLU A 27 -2.84 1.23 8.68
C GLU A 27 -3.96 0.86 7.70
N ILE A 28 -3.87 -0.32 7.09
CA ILE A 28 -4.85 -0.76 6.08
C ILE A 28 -4.94 -2.28 6.00
N TRP A 29 -6.16 -2.80 5.87
CA TRP A 29 -6.38 -4.21 5.54
C TRP A 29 -5.90 -4.52 4.12
N PHE A 30 -5.37 -5.72 3.92
CA PHE A 30 -4.78 -6.11 2.66
C PHE A 30 -5.13 -7.55 2.28
N SER A 31 -4.90 -7.88 1.02
CA SER A 31 -4.88 -9.26 0.52
C SER A 31 -3.56 -9.51 -0.20
N LEU A 32 -3.03 -10.74 -0.05
CA LEU A 32 -1.87 -11.21 -0.78
C LEU A 32 -2.31 -12.12 -1.92
N HIS A 33 -1.87 -11.81 -3.13
CA HIS A 33 -2.09 -12.66 -4.28
C HIS A 33 -0.93 -12.56 -5.26
N ASP A 34 -0.33 -13.70 -5.60
CA ASP A 34 0.78 -13.81 -6.55
C ASP A 34 1.92 -12.80 -6.29
N GLY A 35 2.41 -12.79 -5.04
CA GLY A 35 3.50 -11.90 -4.60
C GLY A 35 3.16 -10.41 -4.54
N ARG A 36 1.90 -10.03 -4.76
CA ARG A 36 1.42 -8.64 -4.73
C ARG A 36 0.54 -8.40 -3.51
N VAL A 37 0.63 -7.18 -2.98
CA VAL A 37 -0.23 -6.68 -1.91
C VAL A 37 -1.32 -5.82 -2.53
N TYR A 38 -2.57 -6.21 -2.30
CA TYR A 38 -3.75 -5.45 -2.71
C TYR A 38 -4.36 -4.79 -1.48
N VAL A 39 -4.67 -3.50 -1.60
CA VAL A 39 -5.34 -2.72 -0.55
C VAL A 39 -6.53 -1.99 -1.17
N LEU A 40 -7.61 -1.86 -0.40
CA LEU A 40 -8.83 -1.19 -0.85
C LEU A 40 -8.91 0.20 -0.23
N SER A 41 -9.00 1.22 -1.08
CA SER A 41 -9.20 2.60 -0.63
C SER A 41 -10.69 2.87 -0.41
N GLY A 42 -11.12 2.92 0.86
CA GLY A 42 -12.49 3.34 1.20
C GLY A 42 -12.81 4.76 0.72
N GLY A 43 -11.82 5.67 0.76
CA GLY A 43 -11.92 7.02 0.17
C GLY A 43 -11.67 7.06 -1.35
N GLY A 44 -11.52 5.90 -1.99
CA GLY A 44 -11.21 5.76 -3.40
C GLY A 44 -9.99 6.59 -3.83
N GLN A 45 -10.12 7.25 -4.97
CA GLN A 45 -9.07 8.09 -5.58
C GLN A 45 -8.78 9.38 -4.82
N ARG A 46 -9.61 9.74 -3.83
CA ARG A 46 -9.50 10.98 -3.04
C ARG A 46 -8.75 10.79 -1.73
N ALA A 47 -8.52 9.56 -1.30
CA ALA A 47 -7.74 9.29 -0.10
C ALA A 47 -6.32 9.88 -0.23
N ASP A 48 -5.82 10.49 0.84
CA ASP A 48 -4.56 11.24 0.78
C ASP A 48 -3.38 10.37 0.33
N TRP A 49 -3.27 9.16 0.89
CA TRP A 49 -2.26 8.17 0.53
C TRP A 49 -2.36 7.72 -0.94
N VAL A 50 -3.57 7.68 -1.53
CA VAL A 50 -3.75 7.39 -2.96
C VAL A 50 -3.27 8.55 -3.82
N GLN A 51 -3.53 9.79 -3.42
CA GLN A 51 -3.01 10.96 -4.13
C GLN A 51 -1.48 11.06 -4.00
N ASN A 52 -0.93 10.65 -2.87
CA ASN A 52 0.51 10.58 -2.64
C ASN A 52 1.17 9.56 -3.58
N LEU A 53 0.70 8.31 -3.62
CA LEU A 53 1.30 7.28 -4.48
C LEU A 53 1.15 7.53 -5.97
N LYS A 54 0.15 8.32 -6.39
CA LYS A 54 0.02 8.74 -7.80
C LYS A 54 1.14 9.67 -8.24
N MET A 55 1.63 10.50 -7.32
CA MET A 55 2.74 11.43 -7.57
C MET A 55 4.10 10.76 -7.35
N ALA A 56 4.21 9.92 -6.32
CA ALA A 56 5.43 9.21 -5.95
C ALA A 56 5.10 7.73 -5.70
N PRO A 57 5.20 6.85 -6.71
CA PRO A 57 4.73 5.47 -6.60
C PRO A 57 5.65 4.56 -5.78
N ARG A 58 6.86 5.02 -5.40
CA ARG A 58 7.73 4.28 -4.47
C ARG A 58 7.12 4.36 -3.06
N VAL A 59 6.84 3.20 -2.49
CA VAL A 59 6.22 3.06 -1.16
C VAL A 59 7.00 2.07 -0.32
N ARG A 60 6.76 2.10 0.99
CA ARG A 60 7.11 0.98 1.88
C ARG A 60 5.87 0.32 2.42
N ILE A 61 5.87 -1.00 2.46
CA ILE A 61 4.84 -1.79 3.10
C ILE A 61 5.47 -2.57 4.24
N ARG A 62 4.83 -2.52 5.41
CA ARG A 62 5.17 -3.36 6.55
C ARG A 62 4.00 -4.27 6.91
N ILE A 63 4.24 -5.58 6.95
CA ILE A 63 3.28 -6.60 7.38
C ILE A 63 3.96 -7.42 8.48
N GLY A 64 3.36 -7.44 9.68
CA GLY A 64 4.03 -7.94 10.88
C GLY A 64 5.39 -7.26 11.09
N THR A 65 6.46 -8.06 11.15
CA THR A 65 7.84 -7.60 11.32
C THR A 65 8.58 -7.34 10.01
N ARG A 66 7.98 -7.67 8.86
CA ARG A 66 8.64 -7.54 7.56
C ARG A 66 8.31 -6.21 6.92
N THR A 67 9.35 -5.50 6.48
CA THR A 67 9.22 -4.26 5.72
C THR A 67 9.87 -4.43 4.34
N VAL A 68 9.17 -4.01 3.29
CA VAL A 68 9.67 -4.05 1.92
C VAL A 68 9.43 -2.71 1.22
N SER A 69 10.34 -2.33 0.32
CA SER A 69 10.09 -1.25 -0.64
C SER A 69 9.39 -1.83 -1.86
N ALA A 70 8.39 -1.11 -2.37
CA ALA A 70 7.59 -1.55 -3.51
C ALA A 70 7.22 -0.37 -4.42
N THR A 71 6.74 -0.68 -5.62
CA THR A 71 6.11 0.30 -6.51
C THR A 71 4.60 0.09 -6.50
N ALA A 72 3.85 1.10 -6.07
CA ALA A 72 2.40 1.07 -6.03
C ALA A 72 1.80 1.63 -7.33
N ARG A 73 0.66 1.07 -7.74
CA ARG A 73 -0.18 1.59 -8.82
C ARG A 73 -1.64 1.40 -8.46
N VAL A 74 -2.50 2.27 -8.96
CA VAL A 74 -3.95 2.04 -8.86
C VAL A 74 -4.38 1.04 -9.92
N VAL A 75 -5.02 -0.03 -9.50
CA VAL A 75 -5.66 -1.02 -10.38
C VAL A 75 -7.12 -0.63 -10.61
N ARG A 76 -7.60 -0.79 -11.84
CA ARG A 76 -9.04 -0.68 -12.17
C ARG A 76 -9.59 -2.08 -12.41
N ALA A 77 -10.91 -2.24 -12.24
CA ALA A 77 -11.57 -3.49 -12.61
C ALA A 77 -11.20 -3.85 -14.07
N GLY A 78 -10.76 -5.08 -14.29
CA GLY A 78 -10.29 -5.58 -15.59
C GLY A 78 -8.80 -5.43 -15.86
N THR A 79 -8.00 -4.85 -14.95
CA THR A 79 -6.53 -4.80 -15.09
C THR A 79 -5.89 -5.88 -14.22
N LYS A 80 -5.20 -6.86 -14.83
CA LYS A 80 -4.34 -7.81 -14.11
C LYS A 80 -3.00 -7.17 -13.69
#